data_AF-A0A521QQ66-F1
#
_entry.id   AF-A0A521QQ66-F1
#
_cell.length_a   1.000
_cell.length_b   1.000
_cell.length_c   1.000
_cell.angle_alpha   90.00
_cell.angle_beta   90.00
_cell.angle_gamma   90.00
#
_symmetry.space_group_name_H-M   'P 1'
#
loop_
_entity.id
_entity.type
_entity.pdbx_description
1 polymer ?
#
loop_
_entity_poly.entity_id
_entity_poly.type
_entity_poly.pdbx_seq_one_letter_code
_entity_poly.pdbx_strand_id
1 'polypeptide(L)'
;MRLFLATSFAVALTTATAAQAQSGPSFDCAKASNVVERAVCKDADLAKADRELASLYTALLGRLTGPAKESLEKNQVSWIVSRNRSCGASEPDMTTYCLKKRYEERIADLKASGTGTYPFVEAQTIEKKGKVGKVSYSIDILYPRFAGKTADFSAVNKVYADNAAKAARETTPTSDPGVDRPQEWSAMGSYALYRPGPDAITVALDFWSYTGGAHGYGAITCKLVDLRSGKAVAPEAVFAPGDQWLKELVILTAADLKKQFVENPGFDDALKPASLTKLLREGSHYCWQAGKLQLYFNPYEVGPYAAGAYTVDIPYARLRPHLRAGGPVAF
;
A
#
# COMPACT_ATOMS: atom_id res chain seq x y z
N MET A 1 60.08 -28.29 -57.16
CA MET A 1 60.55 -28.06 -55.79
C MET A 1 59.33 -27.68 -54.95
N ARG A 2 58.96 -28.53 -53.98
CA ARG A 2 57.75 -28.42 -53.16
C ARG A 2 57.87 -27.25 -52.18
N LEU A 3 56.83 -26.42 -52.03
CA LEU A 3 56.62 -25.68 -50.79
C LEU A 3 55.12 -25.66 -50.43
N PHE A 4 54.86 -26.12 -49.21
CA PHE A 4 53.57 -26.24 -48.56
C PHE A 4 53.06 -24.86 -48.11
N LEU A 5 51.76 -24.57 -48.28
CA LEU A 5 51.08 -23.51 -47.52
C LEU A 5 50.09 -24.15 -46.56
N ALA A 6 50.33 -23.93 -45.27
CA ALA A 6 49.51 -24.39 -44.16
C ALA A 6 48.27 -23.50 -44.01
N THR A 7 47.10 -24.13 -43.86
CA THR A 7 45.82 -23.52 -43.52
C THR A 7 45.76 -23.24 -42.02
N SER A 8 45.74 -21.97 -41.63
CA SER A 8 45.45 -21.54 -40.25
C SER A 8 43.96 -21.25 -40.09
N PHE A 9 43.25 -22.14 -39.39
CA PHE A 9 41.89 -21.88 -38.91
C PHE A 9 41.98 -21.07 -37.61
N ALA A 10 41.63 -19.78 -37.66
CA ALA A 10 41.49 -18.95 -36.47
C ALA A 10 40.10 -19.20 -35.84
N VAL A 11 40.07 -19.89 -34.71
CA VAL A 11 38.87 -20.01 -33.87
C VAL A 11 38.74 -18.73 -33.07
N ALA A 12 37.77 -17.88 -33.43
CA ALA A 12 37.41 -16.71 -32.63
C ALA A 12 36.63 -17.16 -31.39
N LEU A 13 37.29 -17.20 -30.23
CA LEU A 13 36.61 -17.32 -28.94
C LEU A 13 35.85 -16.01 -28.65
N THR A 14 34.53 -16.02 -28.83
CA THR A 14 33.65 -14.99 -28.30
C THR A 14 33.58 -15.16 -26.78
N THR A 15 34.31 -14.33 -26.04
CA THR A 15 34.14 -14.21 -24.59
C THR A 15 32.79 -13.57 -24.30
N ALA A 16 31.81 -14.38 -23.87
CA ALA A 16 30.60 -13.87 -23.28
C ALA A 16 30.97 -13.16 -21.97
N THR A 17 30.96 -11.82 -21.98
CA THR A 17 31.04 -11.02 -20.76
C THR A 17 29.81 -11.33 -19.91
N ALA A 18 29.98 -12.14 -18.86
CA ALA A 18 29.00 -12.26 -17.81
C ALA A 18 28.77 -10.86 -17.24
N ALA A 19 27.55 -10.33 -17.40
CA ALA A 19 27.15 -9.08 -16.78
C ALA A 19 27.36 -9.23 -15.26
N GLN A 20 28.34 -8.52 -14.70
CA GLN A 20 28.51 -8.46 -13.25
C GLN A 20 27.22 -7.91 -12.66
N ALA A 21 26.54 -8.72 -11.85
CA ALA A 21 25.42 -8.25 -11.06
C ALA A 21 25.91 -7.07 -10.21
N GLN A 22 25.30 -5.89 -10.39
CA GLN A 22 25.61 -4.71 -9.59
C GLN A 22 25.42 -5.05 -8.12
N SER A 23 26.52 -5.08 -7.35
CA SER A 23 26.53 -5.54 -5.95
C SER A 23 26.04 -4.48 -4.96
N GLY A 24 26.09 -3.19 -5.33
CA GLY A 24 25.67 -2.06 -4.50
C GLY A 24 24.31 -1.45 -4.88
N PRO A 25 23.79 -0.48 -4.11
CA PRO A 25 22.57 0.26 -4.41
C PRO A 25 22.69 1.10 -5.70
N SER A 26 21.66 1.86 -6.03
CA SER A 26 21.61 2.78 -7.18
C SER A 26 22.52 4.01 -7.02
N PHE A 27 23.17 4.18 -5.87
CA PHE A 27 24.10 5.26 -5.57
C PHE A 27 25.49 4.74 -5.14
N ASP A 28 26.49 5.62 -5.19
CA ASP A 28 27.86 5.31 -4.79
C ASP A 28 28.01 5.24 -3.26
N CYS A 29 28.26 4.04 -2.73
CA CYS A 29 28.45 3.82 -1.30
C CYS A 29 29.65 4.56 -0.70
N ALA A 30 30.65 4.94 -1.50
CA ALA A 30 31.74 5.79 -1.02
C ALA A 30 31.27 7.22 -0.69
N LYS A 31 30.11 7.63 -1.22
CA LYS A 31 29.49 8.94 -0.98
C LYS A 31 28.36 8.89 0.06
N ALA A 32 28.15 7.75 0.71
CA ALA A 32 27.11 7.58 1.73
C ALA A 32 27.35 8.52 2.93
N SER A 33 26.47 9.51 3.07
CA SER A 33 26.57 10.63 4.00
C SER A 33 25.82 10.40 5.31
N ASN A 34 24.74 9.62 5.29
CA ASN A 34 23.87 9.40 6.45
C ASN A 34 23.72 7.92 6.85
N VAL A 35 23.12 7.68 8.02
CA VAL A 35 22.94 6.33 8.60
C VAL A 35 22.11 5.45 7.67
N VAL A 36 21.09 6.01 7.03
CA VAL A 36 20.23 5.28 6.08
C VAL A 36 21.01 4.82 4.85
N GLU A 37 21.76 5.71 4.21
CA GLU A 37 22.59 5.34 3.04
C GLU A 37 23.62 4.27 3.40
N ARG A 38 24.26 4.40 4.57
CA ARG A 38 25.20 3.38 5.06
C ARG A 38 24.53 2.04 5.35
N ALA A 39 23.30 2.04 5.86
CA ALA A 39 22.53 0.82 6.07
C ALA A 39 22.17 0.15 4.74
N VAL A 40 21.69 0.91 3.76
CA VAL A 40 21.39 0.42 2.41
C VAL A 40 22.64 -0.16 1.72
N CYS A 41 23.81 0.45 1.93
CA CYS A 41 25.07 -0.06 1.40
C CYS A 41 25.56 -1.37 2.03
N LYS A 42 25.15 -1.67 3.26
CA LYS A 42 25.60 -2.85 4.02
C LYS A 42 24.67 -4.05 3.91
N ASP A 43 23.41 -3.83 3.50
CA ASP A 43 22.39 -4.87 3.40
C ASP A 43 22.03 -5.14 1.93
N ALA A 44 22.22 -6.39 1.49
CA ALA A 44 22.04 -6.78 0.10
C ALA A 44 20.57 -6.68 -0.37
N ASP A 45 19.61 -6.93 0.53
CA ASP A 45 18.18 -6.83 0.21
C ASP A 45 17.78 -5.36 0.05
N LEU A 46 18.25 -4.48 0.93
CA LEU A 46 18.04 -3.04 0.82
C LEU A 46 18.68 -2.48 -0.45
N ALA A 47 19.90 -2.89 -0.79
CA ALA A 47 20.54 -2.49 -2.04
C ALA A 47 19.74 -2.95 -3.27
N LYS A 48 19.19 -4.17 -3.24
CA LYS A 48 18.32 -4.69 -4.31
C LYS A 48 17.03 -3.87 -4.42
N ALA A 49 16.37 -3.60 -3.29
CA ALA A 49 15.14 -2.81 -3.27
C ALA A 49 15.37 -1.37 -3.75
N ASP A 50 16.50 -0.75 -3.39
CA ASP A 50 16.90 0.56 -3.88
C ASP A 50 17.08 0.58 -5.41
N ARG A 51 17.73 -0.44 -5.99
CA ARG A 51 17.84 -0.57 -7.45
C ARG A 51 16.49 -0.78 -8.13
N GLU A 52 15.62 -1.61 -7.57
CA GLU A 52 14.27 -1.82 -8.10
C GLU A 52 13.47 -0.52 -8.11
N LEU A 53 13.47 0.20 -6.99
CA LEU A 53 12.83 1.51 -6.87
C LEU A 53 13.39 2.49 -7.90
N ALA A 54 14.71 2.62 -8.00
CA ALA A 54 15.36 3.53 -8.94
C ALA A 54 15.00 3.22 -10.40
N SER A 55 14.93 1.93 -10.77
CA SER A 55 14.49 1.48 -12.08
C SER A 55 13.04 1.86 -12.38
N LEU A 56 12.11 1.57 -11.46
CA LEU A 56 10.69 1.92 -11.58
C LEU A 56 10.48 3.44 -11.66
N TYR A 57 11.18 4.20 -10.82
CA TYR A 57 11.14 5.65 -10.81
C TYR A 57 11.63 6.21 -12.15
N THR A 58 12.78 5.74 -12.66
CA THR A 58 13.35 6.22 -13.92
C THR A 58 12.44 5.89 -15.11
N ALA A 59 11.90 4.67 -15.16
CA ALA A 59 10.96 4.25 -16.20
C ALA A 59 9.68 5.10 -16.18
N LEU A 60 9.12 5.36 -14.98
CA LEU A 60 7.95 6.21 -14.84
C LEU A 60 8.25 7.65 -15.23
N LEU A 61 9.37 8.21 -14.75
CA LEU A 61 9.80 9.56 -15.05
C LEU A 61 9.99 9.79 -16.56
N GLY A 62 10.55 8.82 -17.28
CA GLY A 62 10.74 8.87 -18.73
C GLY A 62 9.44 8.86 -19.54
N ARG A 63 8.34 8.34 -18.96
CA ARG A 63 7.00 8.34 -19.58
C ARG A 63 6.20 9.61 -19.30
N LEU A 64 6.49 10.31 -18.19
CA LEU A 64 5.71 11.47 -17.76
C LEU A 64 6.27 12.78 -18.31
N THR A 65 5.36 13.75 -18.52
CA THR A 65 5.69 15.11 -18.96
C THR A 65 4.91 16.14 -18.14
N GLY A 66 5.40 17.38 -18.11
CA GLY A 66 4.71 18.51 -17.48
C GLY A 66 4.37 18.26 -16.00
N PRO A 67 3.15 18.64 -15.53
CA PRO A 67 2.79 18.54 -14.12
C PRO A 67 2.91 17.14 -13.50
N ALA A 68 2.70 16.08 -14.29
CA ALA A 68 2.82 14.71 -13.79
C ALA A 68 4.28 14.36 -13.47
N LYS A 69 5.22 14.82 -14.33
CA LYS A 69 6.66 14.65 -14.11
C LYS A 69 7.12 15.42 -12.87
N GLU A 70 6.75 16.70 -12.77
CA GLU A 70 7.07 17.56 -11.63
C GLU A 70 6.52 16.99 -10.31
N SER A 71 5.28 16.48 -10.34
CA SER A 71 4.65 15.81 -9.20
C SER A 71 5.46 14.60 -8.75
N LEU A 72 5.88 13.73 -9.68
CA LEU A 72 6.66 12.53 -9.36
C LEU A 72 8.04 12.89 -8.76
N GLU A 73 8.74 13.86 -9.34
CA GLU A 73 10.06 14.32 -8.87
C GLU A 73 9.95 14.86 -7.43
N LYS A 74 9.02 15.78 -7.19
CA LYS A 74 8.76 16.35 -5.86
C LYS A 74 8.39 15.28 -4.84
N ASN A 75 7.54 14.34 -5.24
CA ASN A 75 7.09 13.26 -4.38
C ASN A 75 8.23 12.28 -4.04
N GLN A 76 9.13 12.00 -5.00
CA GLN A 76 10.33 11.19 -4.74
C GLN A 76 11.27 11.86 -3.74
N VAL A 77 11.53 13.16 -3.89
CA VAL A 77 12.36 13.92 -2.93
C VAL A 77 11.73 13.91 -1.54
N SER A 78 10.42 14.16 -1.46
CA SER A 78 9.68 14.17 -0.20
C SER A 78 9.71 12.80 0.49
N TRP A 79 9.60 11.71 -0.26
CA TRP A 79 9.74 10.35 0.25
C TRP A 79 11.16 10.08 0.80
N ILE A 80 12.22 10.49 0.09
CA ILE A 80 13.61 10.32 0.58
C ILE A 80 13.81 11.06 1.90
N VAL A 81 13.35 12.30 2.00
CA VAL A 81 13.45 13.11 3.23
C VAL A 81 12.70 12.45 4.38
N SER A 82 11.45 12.01 4.15
CA SER A 82 10.65 11.34 5.16
C SER A 82 11.27 10.01 5.61
N ARG A 83 11.72 9.16 4.66
CA ARG A 83 12.41 7.89 4.95
C ARG A 83 13.65 8.13 5.81
N ASN A 84 14.49 9.09 5.43
CA ASN A 84 15.72 9.39 6.17
C ASN A 84 15.41 9.88 7.60
N ARG A 85 14.38 10.71 7.77
CA ARG A 85 13.91 11.18 9.09
C ARG A 85 13.38 10.03 9.95
N SER A 86 12.48 9.21 9.41
CA SER A 86 11.78 8.18 10.19
C SER A 86 12.63 6.95 10.47
N CYS A 87 13.51 6.56 9.54
CA CYS A 87 14.36 5.37 9.71
C CYS A 87 15.77 5.68 10.25
N GLY A 88 16.22 6.93 10.22
CA GLY A 88 17.59 7.30 10.61
C GLY A 88 17.83 7.46 12.11
N ALA A 89 16.79 7.29 12.94
CA ALA A 89 16.82 7.57 14.38
C ALA A 89 16.76 6.30 15.26
N SER A 90 16.88 5.10 14.68
CA SER A 90 16.69 3.83 15.38
C SER A 90 17.98 3.01 15.42
N GLU A 91 18.07 2.06 16.37
CA GLU A 91 19.13 1.03 16.40
C GLU A 91 19.29 0.34 15.03
N PRO A 92 20.47 -0.22 14.68
CA PRO A 92 20.74 -0.75 13.34
C PRO A 92 19.67 -1.73 12.80
N ASP A 93 19.22 -2.69 13.60
CA ASP A 93 18.21 -3.67 13.17
C ASP A 93 16.84 -3.02 12.92
N MET A 94 16.48 -2.03 13.75
CA MET A 94 15.26 -1.25 13.60
C MET A 94 15.33 -0.31 12.37
N THR A 95 16.52 0.21 12.06
CA THR A 95 16.77 0.97 10.83
C THR A 95 16.53 0.07 9.61
N THR A 96 17.09 -1.13 9.59
CA THR A 96 16.91 -2.07 8.47
C THR A 96 15.45 -2.47 8.30
N TYR A 97 14.75 -2.81 9.38
CA TYR A 97 13.32 -3.12 9.34
C TYR A 97 12.49 -1.95 8.79
N CYS A 98 12.72 -0.74 9.30
CA CYS A 98 12.05 0.47 8.82
C CYS A 98 12.30 0.69 7.32
N LEU A 99 13.55 0.56 6.87
CA LEU A 99 13.90 0.74 5.47
C LEU A 99 13.23 -0.30 4.57
N LYS A 100 13.23 -1.59 4.94
CA LYS A 100 12.56 -2.64 4.16
C LYS A 100 11.08 -2.27 3.92
N LYS A 101 10.36 -1.91 4.99
CA LYS A 101 8.96 -1.45 4.89
C LYS A 101 8.80 -0.24 3.97
N ARG A 102 9.62 0.81 4.13
CA ARG A 102 9.53 2.04 3.31
C ARG A 102 9.83 1.78 1.83
N TYR A 103 10.77 0.89 1.51
CA TYR A 103 11.05 0.49 0.12
C TYR A 103 9.89 -0.32 -0.47
N GLU A 104 9.35 -1.29 0.25
CA GLU A 104 8.20 -2.09 -0.19
C GLU A 104 6.98 -1.21 -0.51
N GLU A 105 6.62 -0.31 0.40
CA GLU A 105 5.53 0.67 0.21
C GLU A 105 5.75 1.52 -1.05
N ARG A 106 6.98 2.04 -1.23
CA ARG A 106 7.30 2.93 -2.36
C ARG A 106 7.36 2.20 -3.69
N ILE A 107 7.90 0.98 -3.72
CA ILE A 107 7.92 0.14 -4.92
C ILE A 107 6.49 -0.19 -5.36
N ALA A 108 5.61 -0.53 -4.41
CA ALA A 108 4.20 -0.79 -4.70
C ALA A 108 3.50 0.46 -5.26
N ASP A 109 3.72 1.62 -4.65
CA ASP A 109 3.20 2.91 -5.11
C ASP A 109 3.67 3.27 -6.53
N LEU A 110 4.97 3.12 -6.82
CA LEU A 110 5.51 3.35 -8.17
C LEU A 110 4.95 2.37 -9.21
N LYS A 111 4.74 1.09 -8.85
CA LYS A 111 4.09 0.10 -9.74
C LYS A 111 2.65 0.49 -10.04
N ALA A 112 1.87 0.87 -9.03
CA ALA A 112 0.48 1.31 -9.19
C ALA A 112 0.37 2.59 -10.02
N SER A 113 1.21 3.59 -9.73
CA SER A 113 1.31 4.86 -10.47
C SER A 113 1.87 4.68 -11.88
N GLY A 114 2.60 3.59 -12.11
CA GLY A 114 3.20 3.19 -13.37
C GLY A 114 2.20 2.69 -14.42
N THR A 115 0.94 2.47 -14.05
CA THR A 115 -0.06 1.86 -14.93
C THR A 115 -1.23 2.82 -15.17
N GLY A 116 -1.62 3.02 -16.44
CA GLY A 116 -2.71 3.91 -16.82
C GLY A 116 -2.43 5.40 -16.54
N THR A 117 -3.50 6.15 -16.28
CA THR A 117 -3.48 7.57 -15.90
C THR A 117 -2.68 7.78 -14.59
N TYR A 118 -1.72 8.70 -14.61
CA TYR A 118 -0.92 9.03 -13.42
C TYR A 118 -1.83 9.63 -12.32
N PRO A 119 -1.81 9.10 -11.08
CA PRO A 119 -2.86 9.41 -10.12
C PRO A 119 -2.59 10.68 -9.29
N PHE A 120 -1.41 11.30 -9.39
CA PHE A 120 -1.02 12.47 -8.59
C PHE A 120 -1.23 12.27 -7.08
N VAL A 121 -1.02 11.05 -6.57
CA VAL A 121 -1.12 10.77 -5.13
C VAL A 121 0.19 11.18 -4.47
N GLU A 122 0.10 12.07 -3.49
CA GLU A 122 1.19 12.44 -2.61
C GLU A 122 0.93 11.92 -1.20
N ALA A 123 1.98 11.48 -0.50
CA ALA A 123 1.87 11.14 0.91
C ALA A 123 1.84 12.41 1.76
N GLN A 124 1.00 12.42 2.79
CA GLN A 124 0.93 13.41 3.86
C GLN A 124 1.23 12.72 5.18
N THR A 125 1.81 13.45 6.14
CA THR A 125 2.21 12.91 7.44
C THR A 125 1.65 13.76 8.58
N ILE A 126 1.11 13.12 9.62
CA ILE A 126 0.93 13.72 10.93
C ILE A 126 1.88 13.02 11.90
N GLU A 127 2.90 13.74 12.35
CA GLU A 127 3.88 13.26 13.32
C GLU A 127 3.74 14.04 14.63
N LYS A 128 3.52 13.35 15.74
CA LYS A 128 3.51 13.94 17.08
C LYS A 128 4.13 12.98 18.07
N LYS A 129 4.89 13.50 19.02
CA LYS A 129 5.35 12.72 20.18
C LYS A 129 5.39 13.61 21.40
N GLY A 130 5.19 13.02 22.56
CA GLY A 130 5.25 13.77 23.81
C GLY A 130 4.91 12.92 25.02
N LYS A 131 4.74 13.60 26.15
CA LYS A 131 4.32 12.98 27.40
C LYS A 131 3.34 13.90 28.11
N VAL A 132 2.23 13.35 28.59
CA VAL A 132 1.25 14.04 29.42
C VAL A 132 0.99 13.19 30.65
N GLY A 133 1.35 13.72 31.83
CA GLY A 133 1.33 12.95 33.07
C GLY A 133 2.12 11.64 32.96
N LYS A 134 1.42 10.51 33.13
CA LYS A 134 1.98 9.15 33.06
C LYS A 134 1.93 8.55 31.65
N VAL A 135 1.40 9.24 30.65
CA VAL A 135 1.28 8.73 29.28
C VAL A 135 2.35 9.33 28.39
N SER A 136 3.25 8.50 27.88
CA SER A 136 4.08 8.85 26.71
C SER A 136 3.28 8.51 25.46
N TYR A 137 3.35 9.31 24.39
CA TYR A 137 2.64 9.02 23.15
C TYR A 137 3.49 9.27 21.90
N SER A 138 3.24 8.48 20.85
CA SER A 138 3.86 8.61 19.53
C SER A 138 2.86 8.37 18.40
N ILE A 139 2.68 9.36 17.52
CA ILE A 139 1.75 9.35 16.39
C ILE A 139 2.58 9.54 15.12
N ASP A 140 2.50 8.58 14.20
CA ASP A 140 3.07 8.64 12.85
C ASP A 140 2.02 8.16 11.84
N ILE A 141 1.21 9.09 11.34
CA ILE A 141 0.11 8.77 10.42
C ILE A 141 0.48 9.26 9.03
N LEU A 142 0.80 8.32 8.15
CA LEU A 142 0.93 8.52 6.72
C LEU A 142 -0.42 8.30 6.03
N TYR A 143 -0.87 9.27 5.23
CA TYR A 143 -2.14 9.17 4.49
C TYR A 143 -2.02 9.82 3.10
N PRO A 144 -2.87 9.44 2.13
CA PRO A 144 -2.76 9.94 0.76
C PRO A 144 -3.50 11.26 0.55
N ARG A 145 -2.99 12.05 -0.40
CA ARG A 145 -3.67 13.22 -0.97
C ARG A 145 -3.50 13.25 -2.49
N PHE A 146 -4.58 13.35 -3.22
CA PHE A 146 -4.57 13.62 -4.66
C PHE A 146 -4.25 15.10 -4.90
N ALA A 147 -3.05 15.39 -5.40
CA ALA A 147 -2.58 16.75 -5.70
C ALA A 147 -2.86 17.19 -7.15
N GLY A 148 -3.36 16.27 -7.98
CA GLY A 148 -3.67 16.50 -9.39
C GLY A 148 -4.81 17.49 -9.58
N LYS A 149 -4.73 18.27 -10.65
CA LYS A 149 -5.79 19.21 -11.08
C LYS A 149 -6.64 18.65 -12.23
N THR A 150 -6.52 17.35 -12.51
CA THR A 150 -7.25 16.68 -13.60
C THR A 150 -8.74 16.50 -13.30
N ALA A 151 -9.12 16.52 -12.02
CA ALA A 151 -10.49 16.46 -11.54
C ALA A 151 -10.58 17.11 -10.14
N ASP A 152 -11.79 17.24 -9.59
CA ASP A 152 -11.99 17.71 -8.22
C ASP A 152 -11.88 16.55 -7.22
N PHE A 153 -10.73 16.45 -6.56
CA PHE A 153 -10.48 15.47 -5.51
C PHE A 153 -10.75 15.98 -4.09
N SER A 154 -11.29 17.20 -3.93
CA SER A 154 -11.39 17.87 -2.62
C SER A 154 -12.16 17.04 -1.60
N ALA A 155 -13.29 16.43 -1.99
CA ALA A 155 -14.10 15.59 -1.11
C ALA A 155 -13.35 14.33 -0.64
N VAL A 156 -12.65 13.65 -1.55
CA VAL A 156 -11.86 12.44 -1.24
C VAL A 156 -10.68 12.81 -0.33
N ASN A 157 -9.96 13.88 -0.67
CA ASN A 157 -8.84 14.39 0.15
C ASN A 157 -9.30 14.80 1.55
N LYS A 158 -10.46 15.45 1.66
CA LYS A 158 -11.03 15.84 2.95
C LYS A 158 -11.28 14.61 3.82
N VAL A 159 -11.85 13.54 3.27
CA VAL A 159 -12.08 12.30 4.04
C VAL A 159 -10.77 11.73 4.59
N TYR A 160 -9.70 11.67 3.78
CA TYR A 160 -8.42 11.18 4.27
C TYR A 160 -7.80 12.08 5.34
N ALA A 161 -7.82 13.39 5.13
CA ALA A 161 -7.31 14.36 6.10
C ALA A 161 -8.10 14.34 7.41
N ASP A 162 -9.43 14.30 7.35
CA ASP A 162 -10.30 14.24 8.53
C ASP A 162 -10.06 12.95 9.32
N ASN A 163 -9.96 11.80 8.65
CA ASN A 163 -9.69 10.52 9.30
C ASN A 163 -8.32 10.51 9.99
N ALA A 164 -7.28 10.99 9.30
CA ALA A 164 -5.94 11.10 9.88
C ALA A 164 -5.91 12.08 11.08
N ALA A 165 -6.59 13.22 10.97
CA ALA A 165 -6.70 14.19 12.05
C ALA A 165 -7.51 13.67 13.24
N LYS A 166 -8.58 12.91 12.98
CA LYS A 166 -9.38 12.24 14.01
C LYS A 166 -8.54 11.22 14.77
N ALA A 167 -7.85 10.33 14.06
CA ALA A 167 -6.95 9.36 14.67
C ALA A 167 -5.85 10.04 15.50
N ALA A 168 -5.18 11.06 14.96
CA ALA A 168 -4.16 11.80 15.70
C ALA A 168 -4.73 12.45 16.97
N ARG A 169 -5.94 13.02 16.91
CA ARG A 169 -6.61 13.62 18.08
C ARG A 169 -6.96 12.58 19.13
N GLU A 170 -7.55 11.45 18.72
CA GLU A 170 -8.01 10.39 19.62
C GLU A 170 -6.84 9.69 20.34
N THR A 171 -5.66 9.65 19.71
CA THR A 171 -4.44 9.13 20.33
C THR A 171 -3.64 10.16 21.11
N THR A 172 -3.96 11.47 21.00
CA THR A 172 -3.28 12.49 21.80
C THR A 172 -3.90 12.50 23.21
N PRO A 173 -3.11 12.27 24.28
CA PRO A 173 -3.65 12.29 25.64
C PRO A 173 -4.23 13.66 26.02
N THR A 174 -5.34 13.66 26.74
CA THR A 174 -5.89 14.85 27.42
C THR A 174 -5.00 15.25 28.61
N SER A 175 -5.22 16.45 29.16
CA SER A 175 -4.48 16.94 30.34
C SER A 175 -4.63 16.03 31.56
N ASP A 176 -5.77 15.34 31.67
CA ASP A 176 -5.99 14.25 32.60
C ASP A 176 -6.37 13.00 31.80
N PRO A 177 -5.42 12.09 31.53
CA PRO A 177 -5.67 10.88 30.75
C PRO A 177 -6.37 9.78 31.56
N GLY A 178 -6.64 9.97 32.86
CA GLY A 178 -7.35 8.99 33.69
C GLY A 178 -6.60 7.65 33.85
N VAL A 179 -5.26 7.66 33.79
CA VAL A 179 -4.44 6.45 33.95
C VAL A 179 -3.65 6.45 35.26
N ASP A 180 -3.74 5.35 35.99
CA ASP A 180 -3.04 5.18 37.28
C ASP A 180 -1.59 4.70 37.14
N ARG A 181 -1.24 4.17 35.97
CA ARG A 181 0.08 3.57 35.67
C ARG A 181 0.70 4.19 34.43
N PRO A 182 2.03 4.16 34.28
CA PRO A 182 2.68 4.53 33.04
C PRO A 182 2.11 3.77 31.84
N GLN A 183 1.84 4.47 30.75
CA GLN A 183 1.39 3.89 29.49
C GLN A 183 2.12 4.53 28.31
N GLU A 184 2.21 3.76 27.22
CA GLU A 184 2.73 4.22 25.94
C GLU A 184 1.62 4.13 24.91
N TRP A 185 1.13 5.29 24.48
CA TRP A 185 0.10 5.37 23.46
C TRP A 185 0.74 5.53 22.08
N SER A 186 0.14 4.93 21.07
CA SER A 186 0.65 5.07 19.72
C SER A 186 -0.42 4.97 18.65
N ALA A 187 -0.18 5.65 17.53
CA ALA A 187 -0.98 5.51 16.33
C ALA A 187 -0.07 5.52 15.11
N MET A 188 -0.32 4.59 14.21
CA MET A 188 0.41 4.38 12.98
C MET A 188 -0.58 4.33 11.83
N GLY A 189 -0.32 5.09 10.78
CA GLY A 189 -1.09 5.04 9.54
C GLY A 189 -0.16 4.82 8.35
N SER A 190 -0.62 4.04 7.39
CA SER A 190 0.02 3.86 6.08
C SER A 190 -1.05 3.64 5.01
N TYR A 191 -0.64 3.60 3.75
CA TYR A 191 -1.54 3.27 2.67
C TYR A 191 -0.85 2.52 1.54
N ALA A 192 -1.62 1.71 0.83
CA ALA A 192 -1.23 1.07 -0.42
C ALA A 192 -2.16 1.51 -1.55
N LEU A 193 -1.62 1.54 -2.77
CA LEU A 193 -2.37 1.84 -3.98
C LEU A 193 -2.51 0.58 -4.82
N TYR A 194 -3.75 0.27 -5.23
CA TYR A 194 -4.03 -0.82 -6.16
C TYR A 194 -4.68 -0.32 -7.44
N ARG A 195 -4.45 -1.05 -8.54
CA ARG A 195 -4.85 -0.64 -9.89
C ARG A 195 -5.87 -1.58 -10.51
N PRO A 196 -7.18 -1.36 -10.29
CA PRO A 196 -8.24 -2.16 -10.90
C PRO A 196 -8.55 -1.78 -12.37
N GLY A 197 -8.07 -0.64 -12.85
CA GLY A 197 -8.27 -0.17 -14.23
C GLY A 197 -7.38 1.03 -14.57
N PRO A 198 -7.35 1.48 -15.83
CA PRO A 198 -6.46 2.57 -16.29
C PRO A 198 -6.85 3.95 -15.75
N ASP A 199 -8.07 4.11 -15.25
CA ASP A 199 -8.62 5.39 -14.77
C ASP A 199 -9.19 5.30 -13.35
N ALA A 200 -8.93 4.21 -12.63
CA ALA A 200 -9.38 4.05 -11.25
C ALA A 200 -8.30 3.50 -10.33
N ILE A 201 -8.23 4.03 -9.12
CA ILE A 201 -7.25 3.62 -8.12
C ILE A 201 -7.98 3.23 -6.83
N THR A 202 -7.59 2.12 -6.24
CA THR A 202 -8.03 1.78 -4.89
C THR A 202 -6.96 2.25 -3.93
N VAL A 203 -7.37 3.05 -2.97
CA VAL A 203 -6.56 3.42 -1.81
C VAL A 203 -6.93 2.49 -0.66
N ALA A 204 -6.00 1.65 -0.22
CA ALA A 204 -6.13 0.84 0.98
C ALA A 204 -5.40 1.55 2.12
N LEU A 205 -6.13 2.07 3.10
CA LEU A 205 -5.58 2.65 4.32
C LEU A 205 -5.39 1.53 5.33
N ASP A 206 -4.18 1.43 5.88
CA ASP A 206 -3.84 0.56 6.99
C ASP A 206 -3.57 1.44 8.21
N PHE A 207 -4.36 1.23 9.26
CA PHE A 207 -4.29 2.00 10.49
C PHE A 207 -4.17 1.08 11.68
N TRP A 208 -3.29 1.45 12.61
CA TRP A 208 -3.19 0.81 13.91
C TRP A 208 -3.10 1.87 15.01
N SER A 209 -3.71 1.61 16.16
CA SER A 209 -3.54 2.44 17.35
C SER A 209 -3.62 1.63 18.64
N TYR A 210 -3.01 2.16 19.69
CA TYR A 210 -3.12 1.69 21.06
C TYR A 210 -3.16 2.88 22.00
N THR A 211 -4.21 2.96 22.83
CA THR A 211 -4.41 4.02 23.83
C THR A 211 -4.74 3.41 25.19
N GLY A 212 -4.11 2.27 25.52
CA GLY A 212 -4.41 1.47 26.69
C GLY A 212 -5.39 0.32 26.41
N GLY A 213 -5.67 -0.49 27.44
CA GLY A 213 -6.48 -1.70 27.32
C GLY A 213 -5.67 -2.96 27.03
N ALA A 214 -6.37 -4.04 26.65
CA ALA A 214 -5.77 -5.37 26.49
C ALA A 214 -4.93 -5.50 25.21
N HIS A 215 -5.28 -4.80 24.13
CA HIS A 215 -4.57 -4.81 22.85
C HIS A 215 -4.85 -3.54 22.05
N GLY A 216 -4.08 -3.32 20.98
CA GLY A 216 -4.33 -2.26 20.01
C GLY A 216 -5.48 -2.59 19.07
N TYR A 217 -5.95 -1.58 18.34
CA TYR A 217 -6.94 -1.69 17.29
C TYR A 217 -6.29 -1.42 15.94
N GLY A 218 -6.37 -2.41 15.04
CA GLY A 218 -5.91 -2.31 13.66
C GLY A 218 -7.08 -2.46 12.68
N ALA A 219 -7.07 -1.67 11.61
CA ALA A 219 -8.07 -1.75 10.56
C ALA A 219 -7.47 -1.44 9.18
N ILE A 220 -7.87 -2.22 8.17
CA ILE A 220 -7.70 -1.88 6.77
C ILE A 220 -9.06 -1.44 6.21
N THR A 221 -9.05 -0.31 5.50
CA THR A 221 -10.22 0.16 4.75
C THR A 221 -9.82 0.55 3.34
N CYS A 222 -10.64 0.17 2.37
CA CYS A 222 -10.39 0.42 0.96
C CYS A 222 -11.37 1.43 0.38
N LYS A 223 -10.89 2.29 -0.52
CA LYS A 223 -11.70 3.25 -1.25
C LYS A 223 -11.30 3.28 -2.71
N LEU A 224 -12.23 2.92 -3.58
CA LEU A 224 -12.08 3.07 -5.02
C LEU A 224 -12.32 4.53 -5.41
N VAL A 225 -11.43 5.11 -6.21
CA VAL A 225 -11.50 6.48 -6.71
C VAL A 225 -11.39 6.48 -8.23
N ASP A 226 -12.35 7.10 -8.92
CA ASP A 226 -12.27 7.35 -10.37
C ASP A 226 -11.45 8.61 -10.62
N LEU A 227 -10.30 8.47 -11.28
CA LEU A 227 -9.33 9.53 -11.54
C LEU A 227 -9.85 10.58 -12.55
N ARG A 228 -10.87 10.26 -13.35
CA ARG A 228 -11.48 11.19 -14.31
C ARG A 228 -12.45 12.15 -13.63
N SER A 229 -13.16 11.66 -12.61
CA SER A 229 -14.17 12.45 -11.90
C SER A 229 -13.69 13.00 -10.55
N GLY A 230 -12.61 12.44 -9.99
CA GLY A 230 -12.11 12.77 -8.66
C GLY A 230 -12.95 12.20 -7.51
N LYS A 231 -13.95 11.38 -7.81
CA LYS A 231 -14.94 10.89 -6.84
C LYS A 231 -14.62 9.49 -6.37
N ALA A 232 -14.98 9.23 -5.10
CA ALA A 232 -15.07 7.88 -4.58
C ALA A 232 -16.21 7.12 -5.29
N VAL A 233 -15.98 5.84 -5.56
CA VAL A 233 -16.93 4.94 -6.23
C VAL A 233 -17.44 3.92 -5.22
N ALA A 234 -18.75 3.89 -5.00
CA ALA A 234 -19.40 2.87 -4.19
C ALA A 234 -19.56 1.55 -4.98
N PRO A 235 -19.66 0.38 -4.32
CA PRO A 235 -19.84 -0.91 -5.00
C PRO A 235 -20.99 -0.90 -6.03
N GLU A 236 -22.11 -0.26 -5.71
CA GLU A 236 -23.30 -0.13 -6.57
C GLU A 236 -23.00 0.56 -7.90
N ALA A 237 -21.97 1.42 -7.94
CA ALA A 237 -21.56 2.11 -9.17
C ALA A 237 -20.60 1.27 -10.03
N VAL A 238 -20.02 0.20 -9.47
CA VAL A 238 -19.15 -0.76 -10.19
C VAL A 238 -19.98 -1.86 -10.84
N PHE A 239 -21.03 -2.31 -10.17
CA PHE A 239 -21.91 -3.38 -10.65
C PHE A 239 -23.08 -2.85 -11.49
N ALA A 240 -23.69 -3.76 -12.26
CA ALA A 240 -24.93 -3.52 -12.99
C ALA A 240 -26.10 -3.30 -12.00
N PRO A 241 -27.14 -2.53 -12.39
CA PRO A 241 -28.26 -2.22 -11.51
C PRO A 241 -28.96 -3.46 -10.92
N GLY A 242 -29.46 -3.31 -9.69
CA GLY A 242 -30.15 -4.37 -8.93
C GLY A 242 -29.21 -5.13 -7.99
N ASP A 243 -29.76 -6.07 -7.21
CA ASP A 243 -29.04 -6.74 -6.12
C ASP A 243 -28.45 -8.11 -6.49
N GLN A 244 -28.44 -8.48 -7.77
CA GLN A 244 -27.93 -9.79 -8.20
C GLN A 244 -26.43 -9.94 -7.92
N TRP A 245 -25.66 -8.87 -8.11
CA TRP A 245 -24.24 -8.85 -7.77
C TRP A 245 -24.01 -9.11 -6.28
N LEU A 246 -24.83 -8.50 -5.42
CA LEU A 246 -24.69 -8.64 -3.96
C LEU A 246 -25.03 -10.05 -3.50
N LYS A 247 -26.05 -10.69 -4.11
CA LYS A 247 -26.38 -12.09 -3.86
C LYS A 247 -25.23 -13.03 -4.23
N GLU A 248 -24.62 -12.83 -5.39
CA GLU A 248 -23.45 -13.60 -5.82
C GLU A 248 -22.29 -13.39 -4.83
N LEU A 249 -21.98 -12.15 -4.43
CA LEU A 249 -20.93 -11.88 -3.44
C LEU A 249 -21.19 -12.54 -2.09
N VAL A 250 -22.44 -12.55 -1.60
CA VAL A 250 -22.80 -13.25 -0.36
C VAL A 250 -22.52 -14.74 -0.46
N ILE A 251 -22.89 -15.39 -1.58
CA ILE A 251 -22.66 -16.81 -1.81
C ILE A 251 -21.16 -17.14 -1.84
N LEU A 252 -20.40 -16.37 -2.63
CA LEU A 252 -18.95 -16.56 -2.78
C LEU A 252 -18.22 -16.34 -1.45
N THR A 253 -18.57 -15.27 -0.74
CA THR A 253 -17.97 -14.91 0.55
C THR A 253 -18.27 -15.96 1.61
N ALA A 254 -19.52 -16.41 1.74
CA ALA A 254 -19.89 -17.43 2.70
C ALA A 254 -19.15 -18.75 2.44
N ALA A 255 -19.06 -19.17 1.16
CA ALA A 255 -18.38 -20.40 0.79
C ALA A 255 -16.87 -20.36 1.11
N ASP A 256 -16.22 -19.23 0.83
CA ASP A 256 -14.80 -19.06 1.08
C ASP A 256 -14.49 -18.95 2.58
N LEU A 257 -15.22 -18.11 3.32
CA LEU A 257 -15.06 -17.99 4.78
C LEU A 257 -15.34 -19.33 5.49
N LYS A 258 -16.37 -20.08 5.09
CA LYS A 258 -16.66 -21.41 5.65
C LYS A 258 -15.48 -22.37 5.48
N LYS A 259 -14.75 -22.28 4.37
CA LYS A 259 -13.53 -23.08 4.15
C LYS A 259 -12.40 -22.62 5.07
N GLN A 260 -12.20 -21.30 5.22
CA GLN A 260 -11.18 -20.74 6.09
C GLN A 260 -11.43 -21.08 7.57
N PHE A 261 -12.70 -21.11 8.00
CA PHE A 261 -13.11 -21.35 9.39
C PHE A 261 -12.77 -22.74 9.91
N VAL A 262 -12.39 -23.67 9.03
CA VAL A 262 -11.91 -25.01 9.42
C VAL A 262 -10.58 -24.92 10.17
N GLU A 263 -9.66 -24.07 9.70
CA GLU A 263 -8.30 -23.95 10.25
C GLU A 263 -8.13 -22.72 11.15
N ASN A 264 -8.88 -21.65 10.87
CA ASN A 264 -8.86 -20.42 11.64
C ASN A 264 -10.30 -20.08 12.06
N PRO A 265 -10.74 -20.44 13.28
CA PRO A 265 -12.14 -20.33 13.67
C PRO A 265 -12.68 -18.90 13.57
N GLY A 266 -13.78 -18.73 12.84
CA GLY A 266 -14.55 -17.49 12.76
C GLY A 266 -15.90 -17.58 13.48
N PHE A 267 -16.78 -16.61 13.21
CA PHE A 267 -18.13 -16.56 13.76
C PHE A 267 -19.13 -17.21 12.79
N ASP A 268 -19.73 -18.33 13.16
CA ASP A 268 -20.75 -19.00 12.33
C ASP A 268 -21.92 -18.07 11.98
N ASP A 269 -22.29 -17.18 12.89
CA ASP A 269 -23.32 -16.15 12.68
C ASP A 269 -22.96 -15.14 11.59
N ALA A 270 -21.66 -14.92 11.33
CA ALA A 270 -21.20 -14.07 10.24
C ALA A 270 -21.46 -14.70 8.87
N LEU A 271 -21.59 -16.03 8.76
CA LEU A 271 -21.89 -16.73 7.50
C LEU A 271 -23.36 -16.62 7.08
N LYS A 272 -24.24 -16.14 7.96
CA LYS A 272 -25.67 -15.96 7.66
C LYS A 272 -25.81 -14.92 6.54
N PRO A 273 -26.68 -15.16 5.52
CA PRO A 273 -26.83 -14.23 4.40
C PRO A 273 -27.15 -12.79 4.81
N ALA A 274 -27.96 -12.58 5.85
CA ALA A 274 -28.29 -11.26 6.35
C ALA A 274 -27.07 -10.52 6.94
N SER A 275 -26.21 -11.25 7.68
CA SER A 275 -24.98 -10.72 8.26
C SER A 275 -24.00 -10.29 7.16
N LEU A 276 -23.73 -11.16 6.19
CA LEU A 276 -22.86 -10.83 5.05
C LEU A 276 -23.45 -9.73 4.19
N THR A 277 -24.76 -9.71 3.97
CA THR A 277 -25.42 -8.63 3.19
C THR A 277 -25.18 -7.27 3.85
N LYS A 278 -25.23 -7.18 5.17
CA LYS A 278 -24.94 -5.93 5.89
C LYS A 278 -23.50 -5.49 5.65
N LEU A 279 -22.53 -6.37 5.90
CA LEU A 279 -21.10 -6.07 5.71
C LEU A 279 -20.79 -5.72 4.26
N LEU A 280 -21.29 -6.49 3.29
CA LEU A 280 -20.99 -6.29 1.87
C LEU A 280 -21.65 -5.04 1.27
N ARG A 281 -22.56 -4.35 1.97
CA ARG A 281 -23.01 -3.02 1.57
C ARG A 281 -22.03 -1.92 1.99
N GLU A 282 -21.11 -2.22 2.88
CA GLU A 282 -20.07 -1.28 3.30
C GLU A 282 -18.91 -1.31 2.29
N GLY A 283 -18.81 -0.26 1.48
CA GLY A 283 -17.78 -0.18 0.43
C GLY A 283 -16.34 -0.22 0.93
N SER A 284 -16.10 -0.01 2.23
CA SER A 284 -14.77 -0.05 2.86
C SER A 284 -14.10 -1.42 2.80
N HIS A 285 -14.85 -2.52 2.66
CA HIS A 285 -14.27 -3.86 2.50
C HIS A 285 -13.70 -4.11 1.10
N TYR A 286 -14.02 -3.27 0.10
CA TYR A 286 -13.77 -3.56 -1.30
C TYR A 286 -12.40 -3.05 -1.75
N CYS A 287 -11.40 -3.92 -1.64
CA CYS A 287 -10.06 -3.66 -2.13
C CYS A 287 -9.95 -4.14 -3.59
N TRP A 288 -10.40 -3.31 -4.53
CA TRP A 288 -10.28 -3.62 -5.96
C TRP A 288 -8.82 -3.58 -6.42
N GLN A 289 -8.31 -4.70 -6.94
CA GLN A 289 -6.94 -4.87 -7.42
C GLN A 289 -6.91 -5.27 -8.89
N ALA A 290 -5.72 -5.37 -9.50
CA ALA A 290 -5.63 -5.87 -10.87
C ALA A 290 -6.18 -7.30 -10.98
N GLY A 291 -7.24 -7.49 -11.76
CA GLY A 291 -7.84 -8.80 -12.07
C GLY A 291 -8.70 -9.43 -10.97
N LYS A 292 -8.82 -8.81 -9.79
CA LYS A 292 -9.62 -9.34 -8.67
C LYS A 292 -10.20 -8.26 -7.76
N LEU A 293 -11.31 -8.61 -7.11
CA LEU A 293 -11.80 -7.94 -5.92
C LEU A 293 -11.29 -8.73 -4.71
N GLN A 294 -10.55 -8.07 -3.82
CA GLN A 294 -10.30 -8.62 -2.49
C GLN A 294 -11.28 -7.96 -1.52
N LEU A 295 -12.10 -8.77 -0.86
CA LEU A 295 -12.92 -8.35 0.28
C LEU A 295 -12.08 -8.52 1.54
N TYR A 296 -11.89 -7.45 2.30
CA TYR A 296 -11.12 -7.47 3.55
C TYR A 296 -12.05 -7.31 4.75
N PHE A 297 -12.03 -8.28 5.65
CA PHE A 297 -12.79 -8.28 6.90
C PHE A 297 -11.84 -8.08 8.08
N ASN A 298 -12.00 -6.96 8.78
CA ASN A 298 -11.19 -6.60 9.94
C ASN A 298 -11.44 -7.57 11.12
N PRO A 299 -10.51 -7.64 12.09
CA PRO A 299 -10.74 -8.37 13.32
C PRO A 299 -12.07 -7.99 13.97
N TYR A 300 -12.78 -8.98 14.50
CA TYR A 300 -14.14 -8.90 15.06
C TYR A 300 -15.32 -8.81 14.08
N GLU A 301 -15.09 -8.66 12.76
CA GLU A 301 -16.22 -8.60 11.82
C GLU A 301 -16.77 -9.99 11.50
N VAL A 302 -15.88 -10.94 11.20
CA VAL A 302 -16.25 -12.32 10.85
C VAL A 302 -15.56 -13.37 11.72
N GLY A 303 -14.70 -12.95 12.66
CA GLY A 303 -14.02 -13.84 13.60
C GLY A 303 -13.37 -13.05 14.75
N PRO A 304 -12.85 -13.73 15.79
CA PRO A 304 -12.27 -13.09 16.96
C PRO A 304 -10.94 -12.39 16.63
N TYR A 305 -10.48 -11.48 17.49
CA TYR A 305 -9.20 -10.77 17.28
C TYR A 305 -8.00 -11.69 17.09
N ALA A 306 -7.94 -12.78 17.84
CA ALA A 306 -6.84 -13.75 17.78
C ALA A 306 -6.76 -14.45 16.40
N ALA A 307 -7.87 -14.52 15.66
CA ALA A 307 -7.88 -15.05 14.30
C ALA A 307 -7.35 -14.05 13.26
N GLY A 308 -7.13 -12.79 13.65
CA GLY A 308 -6.73 -11.73 12.75
C GLY A 308 -7.84 -11.33 11.78
N ALA A 309 -7.44 -10.75 10.65
CA ALA A 309 -8.33 -10.40 9.56
C ALA A 309 -8.58 -11.60 8.62
N TYR A 310 -9.73 -11.58 7.94
CA TYR A 310 -10.04 -12.52 6.88
C TYR A 310 -10.09 -11.80 5.54
N THR A 311 -9.65 -12.47 4.48
CA THR A 311 -9.76 -11.95 3.12
C THR A 311 -10.44 -12.94 2.20
N VAL A 312 -11.31 -12.47 1.32
CA VAL A 312 -11.91 -13.28 0.25
C VAL A 312 -11.54 -12.67 -1.10
N ASP A 313 -10.79 -13.43 -1.89
CA ASP A 313 -10.34 -13.01 -3.23
C ASP A 313 -11.29 -13.54 -4.30
N ILE A 314 -11.91 -12.64 -5.07
CA ILE A 314 -12.86 -12.96 -6.13
C ILE A 314 -12.32 -12.46 -7.47
N PRO A 315 -11.90 -13.35 -8.39
CA PRO A 315 -11.43 -12.95 -9.71
C PRO A 315 -12.50 -12.21 -10.52
N TYR A 316 -12.11 -11.22 -11.32
CA TYR A 316 -13.05 -10.47 -12.17
C TYR A 316 -13.78 -11.36 -13.18
N ALA A 317 -13.17 -12.47 -13.62
CA ALA A 317 -13.85 -13.46 -14.45
C ALA A 317 -15.13 -14.00 -13.81
N ARG A 318 -15.19 -14.10 -12.47
CA ARG A 318 -16.39 -14.53 -11.72
C ARG A 318 -17.43 -13.41 -11.60
N LEU A 319 -16.97 -12.16 -11.54
CA LEU A 319 -17.84 -10.98 -11.38
C LEU A 319 -18.34 -10.42 -12.72
N ARG A 320 -17.71 -10.79 -13.84
CA ARG A 320 -17.97 -10.24 -15.18
C ARG A 320 -19.46 -10.14 -15.56
N PRO A 321 -20.33 -11.15 -15.28
CA PRO A 321 -21.76 -11.04 -15.59
C PRO A 321 -22.49 -9.91 -14.83
N HIS A 322 -21.89 -9.45 -13.73
CA HIS A 322 -22.45 -8.46 -12.82
C HIS A 322 -21.79 -7.09 -12.93
N LEU A 323 -20.64 -6.97 -13.61
CA LEU A 323 -19.91 -5.70 -13.72
C LEU A 323 -20.58 -4.78 -14.75
N ARG A 324 -20.61 -3.47 -14.45
CA ARG A 324 -21.09 -2.46 -15.38
C ARG A 324 -20.09 -2.28 -16.54
N ALA A 325 -20.59 -2.33 -17.77
CA ALA A 325 -19.78 -2.03 -18.95
C ALA A 325 -19.25 -0.58 -18.90
N GLY A 326 -17.97 -0.39 -19.21
CA GLY A 326 -17.31 0.93 -19.14
C GLY A 326 -17.16 1.49 -17.71
N GLY A 327 -17.34 0.64 -16.70
CA GLY A 327 -17.11 0.97 -15.30
C GLY A 327 -15.63 1.24 -14.98
N PRO A 328 -15.34 1.64 -13.73
CA PRO A 328 -13.98 2.00 -13.30
C PRO A 328 -13.02 0.79 -13.20
N VAL A 329 -13.55 -0.43 -13.23
CA VAL A 329 -12.79 -1.67 -13.18
C VAL A 329 -12.62 -2.24 -14.59
N ALA A 330 -11.39 -2.61 -14.96
CA ALA A 330 -11.08 -3.22 -16.26
C ALA A 330 -11.12 -4.75 -16.17
N PHE A 331 -11.83 -5.40 -17.10
CA PHE A 331 -12.07 -6.86 -17.13
C PHE A 331 -12.34 -7.38 -18.56
#